data_AF-A0A9W9B184-F1
#
_entry.id   AF-A0A9W9B184-F1
#
_cell.length_a   1.000
_cell.length_b   1.000
_cell.length_c   1.000
_cell.angle_alpha   90.00
_cell.angle_beta   90.00
_cell.angle_gamma   90.00
#
_symmetry.space_group_name_H-M   'P 1'
#
loop_
_entity.id
_entity.type
_entity.pdbx_description
1 polymer ?
#
loop_
_entity_poly.entity_id
_entity_poly.type
_entity_poly.pdbx_seq_one_letter_code
_entity_poly.pdbx_strand_id
1 'polypeptide(L)'
;MNARNANVNAERTDGTQNSTYRHALGKTAVVWEEMVLEYNTTTLRNDTIVMVWISSDDAAAVVQKGYRIVHAPSNYFYLDCGAGEWIGNDPTGNSWCDPFKTWQESYTFNPLANISSAQVSLVLGVSNSGEQLLWTEQSGPENLDSIVWPRAASSAEVFWTGDTLPDGFDRVGNISEALPRLHDVRYRMVQRGIKAIRLQPEWCALRPQVCDG
;
A
#
# COMPACT_ATOMS: atom_id res chain seq x y z
N MET A 1 21.56 26.60 -9.80
CA MET A 1 20.82 27.52 -8.91
C MET A 1 20.45 26.77 -7.64
N ASN A 2 20.99 27.21 -6.50
CA ASN A 2 20.83 26.61 -5.18
C ASN A 2 19.52 27.09 -4.53
N ALA A 3 18.40 26.40 -4.80
CA ALA A 3 17.09 26.72 -4.20
C ALA A 3 16.56 25.61 -3.26
N ARG A 4 17.31 24.52 -3.04
CA ARG A 4 16.81 23.33 -2.30
C ARG A 4 16.89 23.41 -0.77
N ASN A 5 17.67 24.31 -0.18
CA ASN A 5 17.93 24.26 1.27
C ASN A 5 17.10 25.22 2.14
N ALA A 6 16.41 26.21 1.56
CA ALA A 6 15.61 27.17 2.33
C ALA A 6 14.16 26.70 2.56
N ASN A 7 13.56 25.97 1.61
CA ASN A 7 12.14 25.59 1.67
C ASN A 7 11.87 24.38 2.58
N VAL A 8 12.78 23.40 2.63
CA VAL A 8 12.58 22.20 3.45
C VAL A 8 12.58 22.53 4.94
N ASN A 9 13.35 23.55 5.38
CA ASN A 9 13.36 23.96 6.79
C ASN A 9 12.11 24.71 7.23
N ALA A 10 11.39 25.37 6.31
CA ALA A 10 10.13 26.05 6.60
C ALA A 10 8.95 25.06 6.65
N GLU A 11 8.92 24.06 5.76
CA GLU A 11 7.94 22.96 5.82
C GLU A 11 8.11 22.10 7.09
N ARG A 12 9.35 21.95 7.58
CA ARG A 12 9.67 21.23 8.83
C ARG A 12 9.08 21.88 10.09
N THR A 13 9.14 23.20 10.21
CA THR A 13 8.52 23.92 11.34
C THR A 13 7.00 24.04 11.19
N ASP A 14 6.49 24.11 9.96
CA ASP A 14 5.04 24.08 9.68
C ASP A 14 4.44 22.72 10.10
N GLY A 15 4.98 21.58 9.63
CA GLY A 15 4.40 20.26 9.92
C GLY A 15 4.25 19.95 11.42
N THR A 16 5.13 20.48 12.26
CA THR A 16 5.15 20.24 13.72
C THR A 16 4.27 21.23 14.50
N GLN A 17 4.18 22.49 14.05
CA GLN A 17 3.15 23.41 14.56
C GLN A 17 1.74 22.97 14.14
N ASN A 18 1.61 22.45 12.93
CA ASN A 18 0.35 22.00 12.34
C ASN A 18 -0.16 20.72 13.03
N SER A 19 0.71 19.78 13.42
CA SER A 19 0.31 18.61 14.20
C SER A 19 -0.21 18.98 15.59
N THR A 20 0.46 19.91 16.28
CA THR A 20 0.05 20.38 17.61
C THR A 20 -1.27 21.16 17.56
N TYR A 21 -1.42 22.04 16.56
CA TYR A 21 -2.66 22.78 16.33
C TYR A 21 -3.84 21.85 16.00
N ARG A 22 -3.64 20.86 15.12
CA ARG A 22 -4.66 19.86 14.78
C ARG A 22 -5.12 19.05 15.98
N HIS A 23 -4.18 18.67 16.86
CA HIS A 23 -4.52 17.97 18.09
C HIS A 23 -5.39 18.84 19.03
N ALA A 24 -5.12 20.14 19.13
CA ALA A 24 -5.98 21.05 19.90
C ALA A 24 -7.44 21.10 19.38
N LEU A 25 -7.65 20.71 18.11
CA LEU A 25 -8.97 20.56 17.48
C LEU A 25 -9.51 19.12 17.56
N GLY A 26 -8.88 18.23 18.32
CA GLY A 26 -9.26 16.81 18.42
C GLY A 26 -8.96 15.99 17.16
N LYS A 27 -8.04 16.45 16.31
CA LYS A 27 -7.67 15.76 15.06
C LYS A 27 -6.33 15.03 15.23
N THR A 28 -6.25 13.84 14.65
CA THR A 28 -5.00 13.06 14.54
C THR A 28 -4.33 13.34 13.21
N ALA A 29 -3.03 13.64 13.21
CA ALA A 29 -2.26 13.82 11.98
C ALA A 29 -1.84 12.48 11.39
N VAL A 30 -1.84 12.38 10.06
CA VAL A 30 -1.19 11.32 9.28
C VAL A 30 -0.06 11.97 8.47
N VAL A 31 1.13 11.40 8.50
CA VAL A 31 2.32 11.90 7.80
C VAL A 31 3.02 10.78 7.04
N TRP A 32 3.81 11.14 6.03
CA TRP A 32 4.74 10.21 5.37
C TRP A 32 5.94 9.88 6.26
N GLU A 33 6.54 8.72 6.06
CA GLU A 33 7.55 8.14 6.95
C GLU A 33 8.87 8.92 7.06
N GLU A 34 9.22 9.73 6.07
CA GLU A 34 10.40 10.59 6.06
C GLU A 34 10.41 11.54 7.24
N MET A 35 9.23 11.96 7.71
CA MET A 35 9.08 12.79 8.90
C MET A 35 9.67 12.12 10.15
N VAL A 36 9.63 10.79 10.22
CA VAL A 36 10.11 9.99 11.36
C VAL A 36 11.49 9.38 11.11
N LEU A 37 11.78 8.97 9.86
CA LEU A 37 13.00 8.24 9.51
C LEU A 37 14.14 9.16 9.04
N GLU A 38 13.85 10.22 8.29
CA GLU A 38 14.89 11.07 7.69
C GLU A 38 15.06 12.42 8.40
N TYR A 39 13.95 13.08 8.74
CA TYR A 39 13.99 14.49 9.16
C TYR A 39 14.27 14.72 10.64
N ASN A 40 14.55 13.66 11.40
CA ASN A 40 14.90 13.70 12.84
C ASN A 40 14.01 14.68 13.65
N THR A 41 12.70 14.59 13.44
CA THR A 41 11.74 15.52 14.03
C THR A 41 11.54 15.16 15.51
N THR A 42 12.18 15.91 16.42
CA THR A 42 12.02 15.74 17.87
C THR A 42 10.68 16.26 18.40
N THR A 43 9.81 16.74 17.51
CA THR A 43 8.61 17.51 17.81
C THR A 43 7.32 16.89 17.28
N LEU A 44 7.38 15.72 16.62
CA LEU A 44 6.18 14.97 16.30
C LEU A 44 5.56 14.40 17.58
N ARG A 45 4.24 14.49 17.67
CA ARG A 45 3.51 13.92 18.80
C ARG A 45 3.42 12.40 18.63
N ASN A 46 3.50 11.67 19.73
CA ASN A 46 3.42 10.19 19.74
C ASN A 46 2.08 9.64 19.21
N ASP A 47 1.02 10.44 19.19
CA ASP A 47 -0.26 10.06 18.59
C ASP A 47 -0.31 10.29 17.07
N THR A 48 0.75 10.78 16.44
CA THR A 48 0.83 10.88 14.98
C THR A 48 0.80 9.49 14.35
N ILE A 49 0.07 9.35 13.25
CA ILE A 49 0.04 8.13 12.43
C ILE A 49 1.02 8.33 11.26
N VAL A 50 1.78 7.30 10.94
CA VAL A 50 2.81 7.33 9.90
C VAL A 50 2.43 6.36 8.79
N MET A 51 2.41 6.85 7.56
CA MET A 51 2.20 6.02 6.38
C MET A 51 3.56 5.55 5.85
N VAL A 52 3.77 4.24 5.87
CA VAL A 52 5.00 3.56 5.44
C VAL A 52 4.86 3.22 3.96
N TRP A 53 5.61 3.88 3.09
CA TRP A 53 5.29 3.90 1.66
C TRP A 53 6.47 3.60 0.72
N ILE A 54 7.70 3.79 1.16
CA ILE A 54 8.90 3.54 0.35
C ILE A 54 9.14 2.03 0.33
N SER A 55 9.40 1.42 1.49
CA SER A 55 9.64 -0.01 1.62
C SER A 55 8.82 -0.63 2.75
N SER A 56 8.39 -1.88 2.57
CA SER A 56 7.82 -2.68 3.66
C SER A 56 8.77 -2.83 4.85
N ASP A 57 10.08 -2.76 4.61
CA ASP A 57 11.11 -2.95 5.63
C ASP A 57 11.17 -1.79 6.63
N ASP A 58 10.66 -0.61 6.25
CA ASP A 58 10.67 0.59 7.09
C ASP A 58 9.65 0.53 8.23
N ALA A 59 8.65 -0.35 8.14
CA ALA A 59 7.59 -0.49 9.14
C ALA A 59 8.14 -0.77 10.54
N ALA A 60 9.10 -1.68 10.65
CA ALA A 60 9.72 -2.02 11.92
C ALA A 60 10.47 -0.83 12.53
N ALA A 61 11.15 -0.03 11.72
CA ALA A 61 11.90 1.14 12.18
C ALA A 61 10.96 2.25 12.71
N VAL A 62 9.82 2.47 12.05
CA VAL A 62 8.81 3.44 12.49
C VAL A 62 8.15 2.99 13.80
N VAL A 63 7.78 1.72 13.89
CA VAL A 63 7.13 1.13 15.07
C VAL A 63 8.10 1.04 16.27
N GLN A 64 9.40 0.80 16.05
CA GLN A 64 10.43 0.88 17.09
C GLN A 64 10.58 2.28 17.69
N LYS A 65 10.25 3.32 16.93
CA LYS A 65 10.17 4.70 17.44
C LYS A 65 8.86 5.02 18.17
N GLY A 66 7.95 4.04 18.29
CA GLY A 66 6.71 4.15 19.05
C GLY A 66 5.54 4.80 18.32
N TYR A 67 5.65 5.00 17.00
CA TYR A 67 4.57 5.57 16.19
C TYR A 67 3.60 4.52 15.69
N ARG A 68 2.35 4.93 15.53
CA ARG A 68 1.33 4.10 14.87
C ARG A 68 1.50 4.17 13.36
N ILE A 69 1.24 3.07 12.66
CA ILE A 69 1.45 2.99 11.21
C ILE A 69 0.21 2.59 10.42
N VAL A 70 0.21 3.02 9.15
CA VAL A 70 -0.61 2.48 8.06
C VAL A 70 0.35 1.94 7.00
N HIS A 71 0.18 0.69 6.59
CA HIS A 71 0.99 0.12 5.52
C HIS A 71 0.54 0.66 4.15
N ALA A 72 1.45 1.26 3.40
CA ALA A 72 1.26 1.52 1.97
C ALA A 72 2.54 1.26 1.16
N PRO A 73 3.38 0.25 1.48
CA PRO A 73 4.71 0.14 0.90
C PRO A 73 4.71 -0.08 -0.62
N SER A 74 5.57 0.67 -1.32
CA SER A 74 5.59 0.73 -2.78
C SER A 74 5.92 -0.58 -3.45
N ASN A 75 6.73 -1.42 -2.79
CA ASN A 75 7.05 -2.76 -3.25
C ASN A 75 5.85 -3.73 -3.27
N TYR A 76 4.71 -3.40 -2.64
CA TYR A 76 3.49 -4.24 -2.62
C TYR A 76 2.22 -3.54 -3.11
N PHE A 77 2.02 -2.26 -2.78
CA PHE A 77 0.69 -1.63 -2.79
C PHE A 77 0.57 -0.39 -3.68
N TYR A 78 1.54 -0.14 -4.57
CA TYR A 78 1.42 0.92 -5.57
C TYR A 78 0.82 0.38 -6.86
N LEU A 79 -0.33 0.93 -7.25
CA LEU A 79 -1.10 0.48 -8.41
C LEU A 79 -0.58 1.08 -9.72
N ASP A 80 0.12 2.22 -9.66
CA ASP A 80 0.67 2.97 -10.80
C ASP A 80 2.00 2.42 -11.34
N CYS A 81 2.70 1.57 -10.59
CA CYS A 81 3.99 1.01 -11.03
C CYS A 81 3.86 0.09 -12.25
N GLY A 82 4.91 0.02 -13.06
CA GLY A 82 5.02 -0.87 -14.21
C GLY A 82 4.41 -0.35 -15.51
N ALA A 83 4.01 0.92 -15.55
CA ALA A 83 3.53 1.59 -16.75
C ALA A 83 4.65 2.22 -17.60
N GLY A 84 5.91 2.12 -17.16
CA GLY A 84 7.04 2.83 -17.77
C GLY A 84 7.18 4.28 -17.28
N GLU A 85 8.24 4.94 -17.74
CA GLU A 85 8.51 6.36 -17.46
C GLU A 85 7.53 7.27 -18.22
N TRP A 86 7.04 8.32 -17.54
CA TRP A 86 6.18 9.34 -18.14
C TRP A 86 6.98 10.54 -18.65
N ILE A 87 8.22 10.72 -18.16
CA ILE A 87 9.15 11.72 -18.67
C ILE A 87 9.53 11.39 -20.13
N GLY A 88 9.37 12.36 -21.02
CA GLY A 88 9.67 12.19 -22.44
C GLY A 88 11.17 12.03 -22.74
N ASN A 89 11.46 11.44 -23.91
CA ASN A 89 12.83 11.19 -24.40
C ASN A 89 13.66 10.21 -23.56
N ASP A 90 13.00 9.29 -22.85
CA ASP A 90 13.65 8.15 -22.18
C ASP A 90 13.00 6.81 -22.61
N PRO A 91 13.43 6.24 -23.76
CA PRO A 91 12.83 5.02 -24.30
C PRO A 91 13.13 3.75 -23.47
N THR A 92 14.03 3.85 -22.50
CA THR A 92 14.41 2.74 -21.59
C THR A 92 13.95 2.98 -20.16
N GLY A 93 13.27 4.10 -19.92
CA GLY A 93 12.81 4.52 -18.60
C GLY A 93 11.67 3.63 -18.10
N ASN A 94 11.75 3.29 -16.82
CA ASN A 94 10.73 2.56 -16.09
C ASN A 94 10.11 3.47 -15.02
N SER A 95 8.95 3.08 -14.48
CA SER A 95 8.46 3.77 -13.28
C SER A 95 9.44 3.52 -12.13
N TRP A 96 9.65 4.51 -11.27
CA TRP A 96 10.62 4.42 -10.18
C TRP A 96 10.34 3.24 -9.21
N CYS A 97 9.08 2.80 -9.15
CA CYS A 97 8.59 1.74 -8.27
C CYS A 97 8.33 0.42 -9.01
N ASP A 98 8.90 0.23 -10.21
CA ASP A 98 8.83 -1.04 -10.95
C ASP A 98 9.24 -2.26 -10.09
N PRO A 99 8.74 -3.47 -10.41
CA PRO A 99 7.84 -3.80 -11.52
C PRO A 99 6.36 -3.52 -11.20
N PHE A 100 5.46 -3.80 -12.14
CA PHE A 100 4.01 -3.86 -11.90
C PHE A 100 3.68 -4.78 -10.71
N LYS A 101 2.91 -4.28 -9.75
CA LYS A 101 2.49 -5.06 -8.57
C LYS A 101 1.32 -5.96 -8.95
N THR A 102 1.57 -7.26 -9.01
CA THR A 102 0.56 -8.27 -9.30
C THR A 102 -0.35 -8.48 -8.09
N TRP A 103 -1.52 -9.08 -8.31
CA TRP A 103 -2.39 -9.45 -7.18
C TRP A 103 -1.71 -10.49 -6.28
N GLN A 104 -0.85 -11.36 -6.84
CA GLN A 104 -0.08 -12.36 -6.09
C GLN A 104 0.91 -11.69 -5.16
N GLU A 105 1.70 -10.74 -5.67
CA GLU A 105 2.67 -9.99 -4.87
C GLU A 105 1.98 -9.27 -3.72
N SER A 106 0.89 -8.53 -3.99
CA SER A 106 0.18 -7.86 -2.90
C SER A 106 -0.43 -8.85 -1.90
N TYR A 107 -0.80 -10.05 -2.33
CA TYR A 107 -1.39 -11.08 -1.48
C TYR A 107 -0.37 -11.79 -0.60
N THR A 108 0.94 -11.75 -0.90
CA THR A 108 1.96 -12.39 -0.03
C THR A 108 2.40 -11.49 1.12
N PHE A 109 1.92 -10.25 1.18
CA PHE A 109 2.30 -9.29 2.21
C PHE A 109 1.94 -9.78 3.61
N ASN A 110 2.93 -9.81 4.51
CA ASN A 110 2.74 -10.04 5.94
C ASN A 110 2.80 -8.70 6.68
N PRO A 111 1.66 -8.17 7.18
CA PRO A 111 1.63 -6.89 7.88
C PRO A 111 2.41 -6.85 9.19
N LEU A 112 2.73 -8.01 9.79
CA LEU A 112 3.44 -8.11 11.06
C LEU A 112 4.89 -8.56 10.89
N ALA A 113 5.39 -8.60 9.66
CA ALA A 113 6.78 -8.95 9.40
C ALA A 113 7.72 -8.03 10.20
N ASN A 114 8.62 -8.64 10.99
CA ASN A 114 9.59 -7.95 11.84
C ASN A 114 8.98 -7.02 12.92
N ILE A 115 7.69 -7.16 13.25
CA ILE A 115 7.01 -6.44 14.33
C ILE A 115 6.84 -7.38 15.52
N SER A 116 7.33 -6.98 16.69
CA SER A 116 7.18 -7.81 17.91
C SER A 116 5.73 -7.82 18.41
N SER A 117 5.34 -8.86 19.16
CA SER A 117 3.99 -8.96 19.74
C SER A 117 3.61 -7.77 20.63
N ALA A 118 4.60 -7.14 21.28
CA ALA A 118 4.38 -5.94 22.11
C ALA A 118 4.08 -4.68 21.28
N GLN A 119 4.42 -4.70 19.99
CA GLN A 119 4.32 -3.58 19.06
C GLN A 119 3.14 -3.70 18.08
N VAL A 120 2.47 -4.85 18.02
CA VAL A 120 1.34 -5.10 17.09
C VAL A 120 0.25 -4.03 17.22
N SER A 121 0.00 -3.51 18.43
CA SER A 121 -1.00 -2.44 18.65
C SER A 121 -0.67 -1.10 17.99
N LEU A 122 0.57 -0.93 17.49
CA LEU A 122 0.98 0.25 16.72
C LEU A 122 0.60 0.12 15.24
N VAL A 123 0.35 -1.08 14.72
CA VAL A 123 -0.23 -1.24 13.38
C VAL A 123 -1.74 -0.99 13.49
N LEU A 124 -2.28 -0.01 12.77
CA LEU A 124 -3.69 0.35 12.91
C LEU A 124 -4.64 -0.78 12.45
N GLY A 125 -5.85 -0.81 13.01
CA GLY A 125 -6.96 -1.65 12.54
C GLY A 125 -7.16 -2.98 13.27
N VAL A 126 -8.30 -3.62 13.00
CA VAL A 126 -8.71 -4.90 13.62
C VAL A 126 -7.93 -6.10 13.05
N SER A 127 -7.38 -6.00 11.83
CA SER A 127 -6.38 -6.95 11.30
C SER A 127 -5.40 -6.31 10.30
N ASN A 128 -4.61 -5.35 10.80
CA ASN A 128 -3.39 -4.74 10.23
C ASN A 128 -3.54 -3.87 8.95
N SER A 129 -4.29 -2.78 9.09
CA SER A 129 -4.61 -1.77 8.10
C SER A 129 -3.48 -1.38 7.15
N GLY A 130 -3.87 -1.24 5.89
CA GLY A 130 -3.06 -0.55 4.91
C GLY A 130 -3.93 0.11 3.85
N GLU A 131 -3.23 0.79 2.95
CA GLU A 131 -3.79 1.52 1.84
C GLU A 131 -3.10 1.06 0.56
N GLN A 132 -3.89 0.87 -0.49
CA GLN A 132 -3.36 0.68 -1.83
C GLN A 132 -3.44 2.00 -2.56
N LEU A 133 -2.28 2.49 -2.99
CA LEU A 133 -2.12 3.83 -3.53
C LEU A 133 -2.17 3.78 -5.05
N LEU A 134 -2.86 4.74 -5.64
CA LEU A 134 -2.85 5.01 -7.07
C LEU A 134 -2.44 6.45 -7.28
N TRP A 135 -1.19 6.65 -7.69
CA TRP A 135 -0.74 7.96 -8.16
C TRP A 135 -1.24 8.25 -9.57
N THR A 136 -1.33 9.54 -9.90
CA THR A 136 -2.11 10.03 -11.05
C THR A 136 -1.27 10.69 -12.14
N GLU A 137 0.03 10.44 -12.19
CA GLU A 137 0.90 10.88 -13.28
C GLU A 137 0.42 10.29 -14.62
N GLN A 138 -0.01 9.03 -14.61
CA GLN A 138 -0.51 8.30 -15.78
C GLN A 138 -1.87 7.63 -15.53
N SER A 139 -2.62 8.06 -14.52
CA SER A 139 -3.95 7.51 -14.20
C SER A 139 -5.04 8.58 -14.18
N GLY A 140 -6.26 8.18 -14.55
CA GLY A 140 -7.41 9.07 -14.71
C GLY A 140 -8.71 8.28 -14.94
N PRO A 141 -9.84 8.97 -15.18
CA PRO A 141 -11.14 8.33 -15.40
C PRO A 141 -11.15 7.27 -16.52
N GLU A 142 -10.23 7.37 -17.47
CA GLU A 142 -10.10 6.49 -18.63
C GLU A 142 -9.59 5.09 -18.25
N ASN A 143 -8.78 4.97 -17.20
CA ASN A 143 -8.11 3.72 -16.82
C ASN A 143 -8.26 3.32 -15.34
N LEU A 144 -8.88 4.18 -14.50
CA LEU A 144 -9.10 3.98 -13.07
C LEU A 144 -9.55 2.55 -12.73
N ASP A 145 -10.67 2.11 -13.32
CA ASP A 145 -11.26 0.81 -13.00
C ASP A 145 -10.31 -0.35 -13.29
N SER A 146 -9.63 -0.33 -14.43
CA SER A 146 -8.74 -1.43 -14.86
C SER A 146 -7.43 -1.48 -14.08
N ILE A 147 -6.95 -0.33 -13.61
CA ILE A 147 -5.74 -0.26 -12.80
C ILE A 147 -6.04 -0.71 -11.37
N VAL A 148 -7.13 -0.22 -10.78
CA VAL A 148 -7.51 -0.53 -9.39
C VAL A 148 -8.02 -1.96 -9.26
N TRP A 149 -8.94 -2.37 -10.14
CA TRP A 149 -9.68 -3.63 -9.96
C TRP A 149 -9.23 -4.71 -10.95
N PRO A 150 -8.99 -5.95 -10.46
CA PRO A 150 -9.34 -6.46 -9.13
C PRO A 150 -8.18 -6.43 -8.12
N ARG A 151 -7.04 -5.79 -8.41
CA ARG A 151 -5.86 -5.81 -7.52
C ARG A 151 -6.16 -5.29 -6.11
N ALA A 152 -7.00 -4.24 -6.00
CA ALA A 152 -7.48 -3.72 -4.72
C ALA A 152 -8.32 -4.70 -3.89
N ALA A 153 -8.86 -5.77 -4.48
CA ALA A 153 -9.51 -6.81 -3.70
C ALA A 153 -8.50 -7.73 -2.98
N SER A 154 -7.28 -7.88 -3.52
CA SER A 154 -6.21 -8.67 -2.88
C SER A 154 -5.74 -8.01 -1.58
N SER A 155 -5.40 -6.71 -1.64
CA SER A 155 -5.01 -5.93 -0.46
C SER A 155 -6.14 -5.81 0.57
N ALA A 156 -7.39 -5.66 0.12
CA ALA A 156 -8.55 -5.65 1.01
C ALA A 156 -8.65 -6.92 1.85
N GLU A 157 -8.37 -8.09 1.27
CA GLU A 157 -8.38 -9.35 2.03
C GLU A 157 -7.18 -9.48 2.98
N VAL A 158 -5.99 -9.02 2.55
CA VAL A 158 -4.80 -8.98 3.41
C VAL A 158 -5.07 -8.18 4.68
N PHE A 159 -5.64 -6.99 4.56
CA PHE A 159 -5.92 -6.10 5.71
C PHE A 159 -7.23 -6.43 6.44
N TRP A 160 -8.03 -7.35 5.91
CA TRP A 160 -9.24 -7.84 6.57
C TRP A 160 -8.95 -9.04 7.47
N THR A 161 -8.12 -9.98 7.00
CA THR A 161 -7.83 -11.21 7.75
C THR A 161 -6.44 -11.24 8.40
N GLY A 162 -5.52 -10.35 8.01
CA GLY A 162 -4.18 -10.27 8.60
C GLY A 162 -3.23 -11.34 8.05
N ASP A 163 -2.34 -11.87 8.90
CA ASP A 163 -1.36 -12.89 8.52
C ASP A 163 -1.96 -14.30 8.37
N THR A 164 -3.03 -14.58 9.11
CA THR A 164 -3.67 -15.90 9.19
C THR A 164 -5.07 -15.84 8.60
N LEU A 165 -5.40 -16.77 7.70
CA LEU A 165 -6.74 -16.86 7.14
C LEU A 165 -7.74 -17.33 8.23
N PRO A 166 -9.06 -17.10 8.06
CA PRO A 166 -10.07 -17.50 9.05
C PRO A 166 -10.11 -19.00 9.37
N ASP A 167 -9.55 -19.83 8.48
CA ASP A 167 -9.41 -21.28 8.63
C ASP A 167 -8.14 -21.71 9.41
N GLY A 168 -7.30 -20.74 9.81
CA GLY A 168 -6.07 -20.97 10.57
C GLY A 168 -4.84 -21.29 9.72
N PHE A 169 -4.95 -21.30 8.39
CA PHE A 169 -3.81 -21.52 7.50
C PHE A 169 -3.08 -20.21 7.17
N ASP A 170 -1.77 -20.33 6.90
CA ASP A 170 -0.97 -19.23 6.37
C ASP A 170 -1.41 -18.91 4.93
N ARG A 171 -1.54 -17.61 4.65
CA ARG A 171 -1.94 -17.06 3.36
C ARG A 171 -1.01 -17.49 2.23
N VAL A 172 0.31 -17.45 2.45
CA VAL A 172 1.30 -17.72 1.39
C VAL A 172 1.27 -19.19 1.00
N GLY A 173 1.16 -20.08 2.00
CA GLY A 173 1.02 -21.52 1.77
C GLY A 173 -0.25 -21.90 0.99
N ASN A 174 -1.24 -21.01 0.93
CA ASN A 174 -2.55 -21.26 0.32
C ASN A 174 -2.92 -20.24 -0.78
N ILE A 175 -1.92 -19.66 -1.46
CA ILE A 175 -2.14 -18.63 -2.49
C ILE A 175 -3.00 -19.13 -3.68
N SER A 176 -2.96 -20.43 -3.98
CA SER A 176 -3.73 -21.03 -5.07
C SER A 176 -5.24 -21.00 -4.82
N GLU A 177 -5.69 -20.95 -3.55
CA GLU A 177 -7.10 -20.82 -3.19
C GLU A 177 -7.63 -19.38 -3.29
N ALA A 178 -6.73 -18.38 -3.38
CA ALA A 178 -7.13 -16.99 -3.53
C ALA A 178 -7.61 -16.66 -4.95
N LEU A 179 -6.95 -17.21 -5.98
CA LEU A 179 -7.22 -16.88 -7.37
C LEU A 179 -8.67 -17.18 -7.81
N PRO A 180 -9.28 -18.34 -7.49
CA PRO A 180 -10.68 -18.60 -7.83
C PRO A 180 -11.64 -17.58 -7.19
N ARG A 181 -11.42 -17.20 -5.92
CA ARG A 181 -12.23 -16.20 -5.22
C ARG A 181 -12.05 -14.81 -5.81
N LEU A 182 -10.83 -14.47 -6.21
CA LEU A 182 -10.53 -13.20 -6.86
C LEU A 182 -11.18 -13.10 -8.25
N HIS A 183 -11.24 -14.21 -9.01
CA HIS A 183 -12.02 -14.29 -10.25
C HIS A 183 -13.50 -14.01 -10.00
N ASP A 184 -14.11 -14.63 -8.99
CA ASP A 184 -15.51 -14.39 -8.61
C ASP A 184 -15.78 -12.92 -8.29
N VAL A 185 -14.91 -12.29 -7.49
CA VAL A 185 -15.01 -10.86 -7.16
C VAL A 185 -14.91 -10.01 -8.43
N ARG A 186 -13.96 -10.32 -9.32
CA ARG A 186 -13.80 -9.61 -10.60
C ARG A 186 -15.03 -9.75 -11.49
N TYR A 187 -15.63 -10.93 -11.60
CA TYR A 187 -16.87 -11.12 -12.37
C TYR A 187 -18.04 -10.34 -11.77
N ARG A 188 -18.19 -10.33 -10.43
CA ARG A 188 -19.21 -9.52 -9.74
C ARG A 188 -19.01 -8.02 -9.96
N MET A 189 -17.78 -7.54 -9.98
CA MET A 189 -17.46 -6.13 -10.30
C MET A 189 -17.90 -5.76 -11.72
N VAL A 190 -17.58 -6.61 -12.70
CA VAL A 190 -18.00 -6.39 -14.09
C VAL A 190 -19.51 -6.40 -14.25
N GLN A 191 -20.22 -7.33 -13.58
CA GLN A 191 -21.69 -7.34 -13.56
C GLN A 191 -22.30 -6.05 -12.98
N ARG A 192 -21.55 -5.31 -12.16
CA ARG A 192 -21.95 -4.02 -11.57
C ARG A 192 -21.49 -2.80 -12.38
N GLY A 193 -20.90 -3.02 -13.56
CA GLY A 193 -20.45 -1.95 -14.46
C GLY A 193 -19.03 -1.44 -14.22
N ILE A 194 -18.27 -2.05 -13.30
CA ILE A 194 -16.84 -1.72 -13.08
C ILE A 194 -16.00 -2.37 -14.18
N LYS A 195 -15.16 -1.59 -14.87
CA LYS A 195 -14.29 -2.07 -15.96
C LYS A 195 -13.01 -2.76 -15.44
N ALA A 196 -13.16 -3.72 -14.53
CA ALA A 196 -12.05 -4.45 -13.91
C ALA A 196 -11.24 -5.26 -14.95
N ILE A 197 -9.91 -5.23 -14.85
CA ILE A 197 -9.02 -5.97 -15.76
C ILE A 197 -9.20 -7.49 -15.59
N ARG A 198 -8.84 -8.26 -16.61
CA ARG A 198 -8.82 -9.73 -16.52
C ARG A 198 -7.52 -10.19 -15.85
N LEU A 199 -7.63 -11.18 -14.97
CA LEU A 199 -6.47 -11.79 -14.30
C LEU A 199 -5.83 -12.91 -15.13
N GLN A 200 -6.65 -13.64 -15.89
CA GLN A 200 -6.24 -14.75 -16.75
C GLN A 200 -7.18 -14.84 -17.96
N PRO A 201 -6.82 -15.63 -18.99
CA PRO A 201 -7.78 -16.09 -19.99
C PRO A 201 -9.01 -16.73 -19.33
N GLU A 202 -10.18 -16.51 -19.91
CA GLU A 202 -11.45 -17.04 -19.38
C GLU A 202 -11.45 -18.57 -19.23
N TRP A 203 -10.74 -19.27 -20.11
CA TRP A 203 -10.58 -20.72 -20.02
C TRP A 203 -9.95 -21.18 -18.69
N CYS A 204 -8.93 -20.44 -18.21
CA CYS A 204 -8.28 -20.67 -16.92
C CYS A 204 -9.21 -20.28 -15.76
N ALA A 205 -9.90 -19.14 -15.87
CA ALA A 205 -10.81 -18.68 -14.82
C ALA A 205 -11.95 -19.67 -14.55
N LEU A 206 -12.43 -20.37 -15.58
CA LEU A 206 -13.49 -21.39 -15.48
C LEU A 206 -12.97 -22.77 -15.05
N ARG A 207 -11.65 -22.95 -14.92
CA ARG A 207 -11.00 -24.21 -14.58
C ARG A 207 -9.90 -23.94 -13.55
N PRO A 208 -10.24 -23.86 -12.26
CA PRO A 208 -9.24 -23.61 -11.22
C PRO A 208 -8.01 -24.52 -11.37
N GLN A 209 -6.82 -23.96 -11.13
CA GLN A 209 -5.52 -24.64 -11.04
C GLN A 209 -4.95 -25.23 -12.34
N VAL A 210 -5.68 -25.24 -13.46
CA VAL A 210 -5.15 -25.82 -14.72
C VAL A 210 -4.10 -24.94 -15.42
N CYS A 211 -3.96 -23.69 -14.98
CA CYS A 211 -3.03 -22.70 -15.54
C CYS A 211 -2.00 -22.25 -14.49
N ASP A 212 -1.81 -23.03 -13.43
CA ASP A 212 -0.79 -22.77 -12.42
C ASP A 212 0.60 -23.15 -12.99
N GLY A 213 1.64 -22.43 -12.57
CA GLY A 213 3.02 -22.55 -13.08
C GLY A 213 4.03 -22.86 -11.99
#